data_AF-A0A1Q8JXN6-F1
#
_entry.id   AF-A0A1Q8JXN6-F1
#
_cell.length_a   1.000
_cell.length_b   1.000
_cell.length_c   1.000
_cell.angle_alpha   90.00
_cell.angle_beta   90.00
_cell.angle_gamma   90.00
#
_symmetry.space_group_name_H-M   'P 1'
#
loop_
_entity.id
_entity.type
_entity.pdbx_description
1 polymer ?
#
loop_
_entity_poly.entity_id
_entity_poly.type
_entity_poly.pdbx_seq_one_letter_code
_entity_poly.pdbx_strand_id
1 'polypeptide(L)'
;MKGLRPAVSQRATNKAVPLFGYPHEQPPPGALDLQVSVAPTLSLLNDRLVAQGDTDDLDLLIQAVHTAVGRTVTQTQMLGGYVARDGRAWPCHLEITPVVHATLPGHPGSWLHAHLMVGPTARAVDDGARYDIDRGSLYDVLDSLYSTFRRSIEYRTTDAFRNRELHWGPPRASAPFEILVPPLHQELDTTEHFREPCTGLWDQQHEIWLLPTADYRAETRRREQRAAQRPWAGPAHPEERVYPFG
;
A
#
# COMPACT_ATOMS: atom_id res chain seq x y z
N MET A 1 39.47 37.70 11.86
CA MET A 1 38.45 37.29 12.87
C MET A 1 37.24 38.20 12.65
N LYS A 2 35.98 37.79 12.50
CA LYS A 2 35.24 36.54 12.74
C LYS A 2 34.38 36.27 11.49
N GLY A 3 34.38 35.02 11.02
CA GLY A 3 33.54 34.57 9.92
C GLY A 3 32.07 34.50 10.35
N LEU A 4 31.21 35.16 9.58
CA LEU A 4 29.78 34.88 9.56
C LEU A 4 29.60 33.46 8.99
N ARG A 5 29.14 32.53 9.83
CA ARG A 5 28.68 31.23 9.35
C ARG A 5 27.40 31.48 8.54
N PRO A 6 27.28 30.95 7.30
CA PRO A 6 26.00 31.00 6.61
C PRO A 6 24.98 30.19 7.40
N ALA A 7 23.78 30.75 7.54
CA ALA A 7 22.64 30.03 8.08
C ALA A 7 22.47 28.73 7.29
N VAL A 8 22.58 27.61 7.98
CA VAL A 8 22.24 26.30 7.42
C VAL A 8 20.74 26.35 7.19
N SER A 9 20.35 26.66 5.96
CA SER A 9 19.00 26.44 5.47
C SER A 9 18.71 24.95 5.63
N GLN A 10 18.04 24.56 6.71
CA GLN A 10 17.44 23.25 6.83
C GLN A 10 16.46 23.12 5.67
N ARG A 11 16.85 22.37 4.63
CA ARG A 11 15.91 21.89 3.64
C ARG A 11 14.84 21.12 4.40
N ALA A 12 13.57 21.50 4.24
CA ALA A 12 12.46 20.67 4.66
C ALA A 12 12.60 19.32 3.97
N THR A 13 13.03 18.30 4.72
CA THR A 13 13.02 16.93 4.24
C THR A 13 11.75 16.30 4.77
N ASN A 14 10.80 16.02 3.87
CA ASN A 14 9.63 15.15 4.10
C ASN A 14 10.03 13.68 4.39
N LYS A 15 11.21 13.46 4.97
CA LYS A 15 11.77 12.14 5.20
C LYS A 15 11.20 11.65 6.52
N ALA A 16 10.31 10.68 6.45
CA ALA A 16 10.02 9.80 7.58
C ALA A 16 11.37 9.27 8.11
N VAL A 17 11.60 9.38 9.42
CA VAL A 17 12.81 8.84 10.05
C VAL A 17 12.41 7.50 10.64
N PRO A 18 12.91 6.36 10.14
CA PRO A 18 12.53 5.08 10.71
C PRO A 18 13.09 4.96 12.14
N LEU A 19 12.28 4.45 13.07
CA LEU A 19 12.75 4.03 14.40
C LEU A 19 13.59 2.75 14.33
N PHE A 20 13.34 1.92 13.32
CA PHE A 20 13.95 0.61 13.15
C PHE A 20 14.17 0.31 11.67
N GLY A 21 15.33 -0.29 11.38
CA GLY A 21 15.95 -0.26 10.06
C GLY A 21 15.42 -1.28 9.05
N TYR A 22 14.89 -2.42 9.47
CA TYR A 22 14.61 -3.57 8.59
C TYR A 22 13.66 -4.58 9.29
N PRO A 23 13.04 -5.56 8.58
CA PRO A 23 12.05 -6.47 9.16
C PRO A 23 12.58 -7.37 10.31
N HIS A 24 13.88 -7.36 10.57
CA HIS A 24 14.50 -8.10 11.68
C HIS A 24 14.47 -7.35 13.00
N GLU A 25 14.24 -6.04 12.99
CA GLU A 25 14.07 -5.25 14.20
C GLU A 25 12.58 -5.18 14.54
N GLN A 26 12.22 -5.70 15.71
CA GLN A 26 10.83 -5.69 16.16
C GLN A 26 10.34 -4.23 16.33
N PRO A 27 9.15 -3.88 15.83
CA PRO A 27 8.57 -2.57 16.06
C PRO A 27 8.39 -2.34 17.56
N PRO A 28 8.57 -1.10 18.04
CA PRO A 28 8.44 -0.81 19.46
C PRO A 28 7.03 -1.16 19.97
N PRO A 29 6.87 -1.44 21.27
CA PRO A 29 5.56 -1.68 21.87
C PRO A 29 4.59 -0.53 21.56
N GLY A 30 3.36 -0.88 21.18
CA GLY A 30 2.33 0.10 20.80
C GLY A 30 2.43 0.64 19.38
N ALA A 31 3.41 0.20 18.58
CA ALA A 31 3.40 0.48 17.14
C ALA A 31 2.11 -0.02 16.49
N LEU A 32 1.69 0.70 15.45
CA LEU A 32 0.51 0.41 14.66
C LEU A 32 0.93 -0.19 13.32
N ASP A 33 0.33 -1.31 12.93
CA ASP A 33 0.57 -1.93 11.63
C ASP A 33 -0.55 -1.56 10.65
N LEU A 34 -0.21 -0.72 9.67
CA LEU A 34 -1.11 -0.40 8.56
C LEU A 34 -0.86 -1.37 7.40
N GLN A 35 -1.77 -2.31 7.18
CA GLN A 35 -1.60 -3.34 6.15
C GLN A 35 -2.38 -3.03 4.88
N VAL A 36 -1.73 -3.13 3.73
CA VAL A 36 -2.35 -2.95 2.41
C VAL A 36 -1.95 -4.07 1.46
N SER A 37 -2.95 -4.75 0.89
CA SER A 37 -2.74 -5.83 -0.08
C SER A 37 -2.75 -5.33 -1.52
N VAL A 38 -1.98 -5.98 -2.38
CA VAL A 38 -2.11 -5.80 -3.84
C VAL A 38 -3.32 -6.59 -4.36
N ALA A 39 -3.67 -6.39 -5.63
CA ALA A 39 -4.69 -7.22 -6.28
C ALA A 39 -4.22 -8.70 -6.36
N PRO A 40 -5.11 -9.70 -6.16
CA PRO A 40 -4.73 -11.11 -6.18
C PRO A 40 -4.01 -11.56 -7.46
N THR A 41 -4.38 -10.99 -8.61
CA THR A 41 -3.71 -11.26 -9.89
C THR A 41 -2.24 -10.83 -9.92
N LEU A 42 -1.84 -9.80 -9.17
CA LEU A 42 -0.43 -9.42 -9.08
C LEU A 42 0.37 -10.41 -8.21
N SER A 43 -0.25 -10.97 -7.17
CA SER A 43 0.35 -12.07 -6.40
C SER A 43 0.51 -13.33 -7.25
N LEU A 44 -0.48 -13.63 -8.09
CA LEU A 44 -0.38 -14.74 -9.05
C LEU A 44 0.72 -14.50 -10.10
N LEU A 45 0.88 -13.26 -10.58
CA LEU A 45 1.99 -12.90 -11.46
C LEU A 45 3.34 -13.16 -10.77
N ASN A 46 3.48 -12.76 -9.51
CA ASN A 46 4.68 -13.04 -8.72
C ASN A 46 4.99 -14.54 -8.65
N ASP A 47 3.99 -15.36 -8.32
CA ASP A 47 4.14 -16.83 -8.28
C ASP A 47 4.62 -17.40 -9.62
N ARG A 48 4.08 -16.90 -10.74
CA ARG A 48 4.50 -17.32 -12.08
C ARG A 48 5.94 -16.97 -12.39
N LEU A 49 6.34 -15.72 -12.13
CA LEU A 49 7.71 -15.26 -12.37
C LEU A 49 8.72 -16.07 -11.54
N VAL A 50 8.38 -16.33 -10.27
CA VAL A 50 9.18 -17.18 -9.38
C VAL A 50 9.28 -18.61 -9.91
N ALA A 51 8.15 -19.23 -10.28
CA ALA A 51 8.12 -20.61 -10.79
C ALA A 51 8.86 -20.78 -12.12
N GLN A 52 8.87 -19.74 -12.97
CA GLN A 52 9.57 -19.73 -14.25
C GLN A 52 11.06 -19.38 -14.11
N GLY A 53 11.48 -18.84 -12.96
CA GLY A 53 12.83 -18.33 -12.75
C GLY A 53 13.13 -17.08 -13.58
N ASP A 54 12.13 -16.28 -13.94
CA ASP A 54 12.30 -15.04 -14.70
C ASP A 54 12.73 -13.91 -13.75
N THR A 55 14.04 -13.86 -13.47
CA THR A 55 14.62 -12.95 -12.48
C THR A 55 14.50 -11.49 -12.86
N ASP A 56 14.59 -11.18 -14.16
CA ASP A 56 14.56 -9.80 -14.65
C ASP A 56 13.17 -9.18 -14.50
N ASP A 57 12.13 -9.91 -14.92
CA ASP A 57 10.75 -9.48 -14.74
C ASP A 57 10.34 -9.48 -13.25
N LEU A 58 10.87 -10.41 -12.44
CA LEU A 58 10.67 -10.41 -11.00
C LEU A 58 11.26 -9.16 -10.33
N ASP A 59 12.47 -8.75 -10.72
CA ASP A 59 13.10 -7.53 -10.23
C ASP A 59 12.29 -6.27 -10.59
N LEU A 60 11.74 -6.21 -11.81
CA LEU A 60 10.83 -5.15 -12.24
C LEU A 60 9.57 -5.09 -11.37
N LEU A 61 8.96 -6.24 -11.08
CA LEU A 61 7.79 -6.33 -10.22
C LEU A 61 8.11 -5.86 -8.79
N ILE A 62 9.22 -6.35 -8.22
CA ILE A 62 9.70 -5.96 -6.88
C ILE A 62 9.90 -4.44 -6.82
N GLN A 63 10.58 -3.85 -7.81
CA GLN A 63 10.79 -2.40 -7.88
C GLN A 63 9.48 -1.60 -7.98
N ALA A 64 8.52 -2.08 -8.77
CA ALA A 64 7.21 -1.45 -8.91
C ALA A 64 6.45 -1.45 -7.57
N VAL A 65 6.46 -2.58 -6.85
CA VAL A 65 5.85 -2.72 -5.52
C VAL A 65 6.54 -1.81 -4.51
N HIS A 66 7.87 -1.83 -4.41
CA HIS A 66 8.62 -0.96 -3.50
C HIS A 66 8.36 0.53 -3.78
N THR A 67 8.27 0.91 -5.05
CA THR A 67 7.95 2.30 -5.43
C THR A 67 6.55 2.70 -4.98
N ALA A 68 5.56 1.82 -5.15
CA ALA A 68 4.20 2.07 -4.68
C ALA A 68 4.12 2.16 -3.15
N VAL A 69 4.82 1.28 -2.43
CA VAL A 69 4.93 1.33 -0.97
C VAL A 69 5.57 2.62 -0.50
N GLY A 70 6.70 3.04 -1.11
CA GLY A 70 7.36 4.30 -0.78
C GLY A 70 6.47 5.52 -1.01
N ARG A 71 5.63 5.49 -2.06
CA ARG A 71 4.61 6.52 -2.30
C ARG A 71 3.54 6.51 -1.20
N THR A 72 3.07 5.33 -0.78
CA THR A 72 2.10 5.22 0.32
C THR A 72 2.68 5.73 1.63
N VAL A 73 3.95 5.42 1.96
CA VAL A 73 4.64 5.98 3.14
C VAL A 73 4.64 7.51 3.10
N THR A 74 5.00 8.09 1.94
CA THR A 74 4.98 9.54 1.75
C THR A 74 3.57 10.11 1.95
N GLN A 75 2.55 9.43 1.44
CA GLN A 75 1.17 9.85 1.58
C GLN A 75 0.66 9.71 3.03
N THR A 76 1.07 8.66 3.75
CA THR A 76 0.78 8.48 5.18
C THR A 76 1.33 9.65 5.98
N GLN A 77 2.59 10.03 5.73
CA GLN A 77 3.20 11.20 6.35
C GLN A 77 2.46 12.50 6.00
N MET A 78 2.06 12.69 4.74
CA MET A 78 1.40 13.93 4.31
C MET A 78 -0.03 14.08 4.84
N LEU A 79 -0.80 13.00 4.88
CA LEU A 79 -2.22 13.06 5.23
C LEU A 79 -2.50 12.73 6.70
N GLY A 80 -1.74 11.81 7.29
CA GLY A 80 -1.94 11.33 8.66
C GLY A 80 -0.82 11.72 9.63
N GLY A 81 0.13 12.55 9.20
CA GLY A 81 1.29 12.95 10.00
C GLY A 81 0.98 13.96 11.10
N TYR A 82 0.23 13.53 12.11
CA TYR A 82 -0.15 14.35 13.26
C TYR A 82 0.13 13.64 14.60
N VAL A 83 0.41 14.44 15.63
CA VAL A 83 0.42 14.01 17.03
C VAL A 83 -0.74 14.62 17.80
N ALA A 84 -1.21 13.93 18.84
CA ALA A 84 -2.24 14.41 19.75
C ALA A 84 -1.58 15.18 20.91
N ARG A 85 -1.74 16.50 20.94
CA ARG A 85 -1.19 17.39 21.99
C ARG A 85 -2.23 18.43 22.40
N ASP A 86 -2.45 18.57 23.71
CA ASP A 86 -3.40 19.54 24.29
C ASP A 86 -4.83 19.44 23.70
N GLY A 87 -5.28 18.22 23.41
CA GLY A 87 -6.59 17.94 22.82
C GLY A 87 -6.72 18.37 21.35
N ARG A 88 -5.59 18.55 20.64
CA ARG A 88 -5.55 18.96 19.22
C ARG A 88 -4.54 18.13 18.42
N ALA A 89 -4.74 18.06 17.12
CA ALA A 89 -3.81 17.47 16.17
C ALA A 89 -2.75 18.50 15.75
N TRP A 90 -1.47 18.11 15.83
CA TRP A 90 -0.33 18.94 15.42
C TRP A 90 0.55 18.22 14.40
N PRO A 91 0.99 18.88 13.31
CA PRO A 91 1.86 18.25 12.32
C PRO A 91 3.12 17.66 12.94
N CYS A 92 3.50 16.46 12.50
CA CYS A 92 4.64 15.72 13.04
C CYS A 92 5.46 15.02 11.96
N HIS A 93 6.64 14.53 12.34
CA HIS A 93 7.41 13.56 11.58
C HIS A 93 7.11 12.16 12.12
N LEU A 94 6.32 11.39 11.36
CA LEU A 94 6.03 9.99 11.64
C LEU A 94 7.29 9.15 11.44
N GLU A 95 7.39 8.11 12.25
CA GLU A 95 8.42 7.11 12.16
C GLU A 95 7.77 5.85 11.57
N ILE A 96 8.03 5.62 10.29
CA ILE A 96 7.36 4.60 9.48
C ILE A 96 8.39 3.65 8.91
N THR A 97 8.21 2.35 9.13
CA THR A 97 9.02 1.30 8.53
C THR A 97 8.14 0.42 7.63
N PRO A 98 8.32 0.48 6.30
CA PRO A 98 7.60 -0.39 5.38
C PRO A 98 8.24 -1.78 5.29
N VAL A 99 7.42 -2.82 5.30
CA VAL A 99 7.83 -4.20 5.00
C VAL A 99 6.91 -4.78 3.94
N VAL A 100 7.47 -5.31 2.85
CA VAL A 100 6.72 -6.07 1.86
C VAL A 100 6.80 -7.54 2.21
N HIS A 101 5.67 -8.22 2.21
CA HIS A 101 5.58 -9.63 2.53
C HIS A 101 4.74 -10.34 1.48
N ALA A 102 5.19 -11.53 1.08
CA ALA A 102 4.53 -12.34 0.05
C ALA A 102 3.72 -13.50 0.62
N THR A 103 3.75 -13.74 1.93
CA THR A 103 3.10 -14.91 2.54
C THR A 103 2.00 -14.47 3.48
N LEU A 104 0.81 -15.04 3.34
CA LEU A 104 -0.27 -14.89 4.30
C LEU A 104 -0.44 -16.22 5.05
N PRO A 105 -0.23 -16.29 6.38
CA PRO A 105 -0.35 -17.53 7.12
C PRO A 105 -1.71 -18.22 6.90
N GLY A 106 -1.68 -19.53 6.63
CA GLY A 106 -2.90 -20.32 6.38
C GLY A 106 -3.42 -20.27 4.94
N HIS A 107 -2.75 -19.55 4.03
CA HIS A 107 -3.12 -19.48 2.61
C HIS A 107 -2.04 -20.09 1.71
N PRO A 108 -2.40 -20.89 0.70
CA PRO A 108 -1.46 -21.35 -0.33
C PRO A 108 -1.11 -20.21 -1.30
N GLY A 109 0.09 -20.27 -1.86
CA GLY A 109 0.60 -19.32 -2.85
C GLY A 109 1.05 -17.98 -2.26
N SER A 110 1.46 -17.06 -3.15
CA SER A 110 1.80 -15.71 -2.74
C SER A 110 0.55 -14.88 -2.48
N TRP A 111 0.65 -14.04 -1.46
CA TRP A 111 -0.24 -12.94 -1.14
C TRP A 111 0.62 -11.72 -0.87
N LEU A 112 0.94 -10.97 -1.92
CA LEU A 112 1.73 -9.76 -1.79
C LEU A 112 0.95 -8.68 -1.04
N HIS A 113 1.56 -8.16 0.01
CA HIS A 113 1.03 -7.07 0.81
C HIS A 113 2.18 -6.29 1.44
N ALA A 114 1.86 -5.09 1.92
CA ALA A 114 2.80 -4.24 2.64
C ALA A 114 2.26 -3.93 4.03
N HIS A 115 3.16 -3.99 5.01
CA HIS A 115 3.00 -3.49 6.36
C HIS A 115 3.66 -2.11 6.42
N LEU A 116 2.94 -1.08 6.83
CA LEU A 116 3.53 0.21 7.20
C LEU A 116 3.47 0.32 8.71
N MET A 117 4.57 -0.05 9.36
CA MET A 117 4.66 0.01 10.81
C MET A 117 4.89 1.46 11.24
N VAL A 118 3.95 2.03 11.96
CA VAL A 118 4.00 3.40 12.47
C VAL A 118 4.32 3.36 13.97
N GLY A 119 5.37 4.08 14.38
CA GLY A 119 5.73 4.20 15.79
C GLY A 119 4.59 4.81 16.64
N PRO A 120 4.48 4.45 17.93
CA PRO A 120 3.42 4.97 18.82
C PRO A 120 3.53 6.47 19.09
N THR A 121 4.73 7.03 18.91
CA THR A 121 5.02 8.45 19.10
C THR A 121 5.75 9.01 17.89
N ALA A 122 5.62 10.31 17.69
CA ALA A 122 6.26 11.04 16.61
C ALA A 122 6.79 12.40 17.11
N ARG A 123 7.68 13.03 16.35
CA ARG A 123 8.22 14.35 16.70
C ARG A 123 7.34 15.45 16.13
N ALA A 124 6.79 16.31 16.98
CA ALA A 124 6.06 17.49 16.50
C ALA A 124 6.99 18.43 15.73
N VAL A 125 6.49 19.04 14.66
CA VAL A 125 7.28 19.92 13.78
C VAL A 125 7.62 21.24 14.47
N ASP A 126 6.77 21.72 15.38
CA ASP A 126 6.87 23.06 15.95
C ASP A 126 7.88 23.14 17.11
N ASP A 127 7.94 22.14 17.98
CA ASP A 127 8.83 22.11 19.15
C ASP A 127 9.87 20.98 19.14
N GLY A 128 9.75 20.01 18.22
CA GLY A 128 10.64 18.86 18.10
C GLY A 128 10.50 17.80 19.21
N ALA A 129 9.58 17.99 20.15
CA ALA A 129 9.29 17.06 21.23
C ALA A 129 8.48 15.86 20.73
N ARG A 130 8.50 14.77 21.50
CA ARG A 130 7.80 13.53 21.15
C ARG A 130 6.45 13.48 21.84
N TYR A 131 5.42 13.16 21.06
CA TYR A 131 4.04 13.00 21.52
C TYR A 131 3.43 11.76 20.88
N ASP A 132 2.34 11.27 21.47
CA ASP A 132 1.57 10.16 20.90
C ASP A 132 1.01 10.55 19.53
N ILE A 133 1.02 9.60 18.59
CA ILE A 133 0.42 9.82 17.28
C ILE A 133 -1.08 10.10 17.40
N ASP A 134 -1.59 11.02 16.59
CA ASP A 134 -3.02 11.22 16.50
C ASP A 134 -3.65 10.12 15.63
N ARG A 135 -4.14 9.10 16.31
CA ARG A 135 -4.78 7.92 15.71
C ARG A 135 -6.02 8.29 14.89
N GLY A 136 -6.75 9.34 15.28
CA GLY A 136 -7.92 9.81 14.53
C GLY A 136 -7.53 10.28 13.13
N SER A 137 -6.54 11.18 13.05
CA SER A 137 -6.00 11.66 11.77
C SER A 137 -5.47 10.55 10.87
N LEU A 138 -4.84 9.51 11.45
CA LEU A 138 -4.39 8.34 10.68
C LEU A 138 -5.55 7.47 10.17
N TYR A 139 -6.58 7.27 10.99
CA TYR A 139 -7.74 6.47 10.63
C TYR A 139 -8.54 7.12 9.48
N ASP A 140 -8.71 8.44 9.51
CA ASP A 140 -9.47 9.21 8.51
C ASP A 140 -8.87 9.13 7.10
N VAL A 141 -7.60 8.73 6.98
CA VAL A 141 -6.89 8.71 5.69
C VAL A 141 -6.72 7.31 5.10
N LEU A 142 -7.10 6.23 5.80
CA LEU A 142 -6.84 4.85 5.39
C LEU A 142 -7.36 4.52 3.97
N ASP A 143 -8.56 4.97 3.62
CA ASP A 143 -9.14 4.76 2.28
C ASP A 143 -8.41 5.55 1.19
N SER A 144 -7.91 6.74 1.53
CA SER A 144 -7.10 7.58 0.64
C SER A 144 -5.71 6.97 0.41
N LEU A 145 -5.13 6.35 1.45
CA LEU A 145 -3.88 5.61 1.37
C LEU A 145 -4.04 4.36 0.51
N TYR A 146 -5.11 3.57 0.69
CA TYR A 146 -5.42 2.44 -0.19
C TYR A 146 -5.53 2.88 -1.65
N SER A 147 -6.29 3.95 -1.91
CA SER A 147 -6.46 4.49 -3.26
C SER A 147 -5.15 4.93 -3.89
N THR A 148 -4.25 5.52 -3.09
CA THR A 148 -2.90 5.94 -3.52
C THR A 148 -2.03 4.73 -3.85
N PHE A 149 -2.00 3.74 -2.96
CA PHE A 149 -1.25 2.51 -3.14
C PHE A 149 -1.68 1.79 -4.42
N ARG A 150 -2.99 1.52 -4.56
CA ARG A 150 -3.55 0.82 -5.71
C ARG A 150 -3.23 1.52 -7.03
N ARG A 151 -3.49 2.83 -7.13
CA ARG A 151 -3.18 3.61 -8.35
C ARG A 151 -1.69 3.60 -8.66
N SER A 152 -0.83 3.64 -7.64
CA SER A 152 0.61 3.57 -7.84
C SER A 152 1.06 2.20 -8.32
N ILE A 153 0.52 1.11 -7.77
CA ILE A 153 0.80 -0.25 -8.22
C ILE A 153 0.40 -0.41 -9.69
N GLU A 154 -0.82 -0.04 -10.04
CA GLU A 154 -1.34 -0.13 -11.41
C GLU A 154 -0.45 0.62 -12.40
N TYR A 155 -0.16 1.88 -12.11
CA TYR A 155 0.70 2.70 -12.98
C TYR A 155 2.11 2.11 -13.12
N ARG A 156 2.75 1.76 -12.00
CA ARG A 156 4.15 1.31 -12.01
C ARG A 156 4.33 -0.06 -12.64
N THR A 157 3.39 -0.98 -12.44
CA THR A 157 3.43 -2.30 -13.09
C THR A 157 3.10 -2.20 -14.57
N THR A 158 2.16 -1.34 -14.97
CA THR A 158 1.89 -1.07 -16.40
C THR A 158 3.15 -0.51 -17.10
N ASP A 159 3.81 0.46 -16.47
CA ASP A 159 5.03 1.07 -17.01
C ASP A 159 6.21 0.08 -17.08
N ALA A 160 6.43 -0.70 -16.01
CA ALA A 160 7.51 -1.69 -15.95
C ALA A 160 7.34 -2.82 -16.98
N PHE A 161 6.09 -3.26 -17.21
CA PHE A 161 5.76 -4.35 -18.13
C PHE A 161 5.24 -3.87 -19.49
N ARG A 162 5.54 -2.62 -19.89
CA ARG A 162 5.09 -2.03 -21.16
C ARG A 162 5.40 -2.89 -22.39
N ASN A 163 6.52 -3.61 -22.39
CA ASN A 163 6.96 -4.44 -23.52
C ASN A 163 6.35 -5.86 -23.48
N ARG A 164 5.58 -6.17 -22.44
CA ARG A 164 4.92 -7.47 -22.21
C ARG A 164 3.39 -7.34 -22.27
N GLU A 165 2.87 -6.19 -22.71
CA GLU A 165 1.43 -5.92 -22.86
C GLU A 165 0.62 -6.21 -21.58
N LEU A 166 1.18 -5.87 -20.42
CA LEU A 166 0.46 -6.03 -19.16
C LEU A 166 -0.67 -5.01 -19.06
N HIS A 167 -1.91 -5.49 -18.96
CA HIS A 167 -3.10 -4.63 -18.93
C HIS A 167 -3.93 -4.85 -17.68
N TRP A 168 -4.28 -3.73 -17.02
CA TRP A 168 -5.18 -3.70 -15.87
C TRP A 168 -6.59 -3.33 -16.29
N GLY A 169 -7.58 -3.94 -15.65
CA GLY A 169 -8.99 -3.61 -15.87
C GLY A 169 -9.91 -4.32 -14.90
N PRO A 170 -11.22 -4.09 -14.99
CA PRO A 170 -12.18 -4.73 -14.11
C PRO A 170 -12.51 -6.11 -14.69
N PRO A 171 -12.21 -7.21 -13.99
CA PRO A 171 -12.47 -8.56 -14.52
C PRO A 171 -13.98 -8.88 -14.56
N ARG A 172 -14.79 -8.06 -13.90
CA ARG A 172 -16.25 -8.15 -13.81
C ARG A 172 -16.83 -6.77 -13.45
N ALA A 173 -18.14 -6.59 -13.60
CA ALA A 173 -18.80 -5.32 -13.32
C ALA A 173 -18.53 -4.84 -11.87
N SER A 174 -18.06 -3.59 -11.73
CA SER A 174 -17.77 -2.95 -10.44
C SER A 174 -16.70 -3.61 -9.57
N ALA A 175 -15.99 -4.63 -10.05
CA ALA A 175 -14.87 -5.20 -9.31
C ALA A 175 -13.67 -4.23 -9.27
N PRO A 176 -12.85 -4.30 -8.22
CA PRO A 176 -11.51 -3.74 -8.23
C PRO A 176 -10.72 -4.17 -9.48
N PHE A 177 -9.75 -3.34 -9.88
CA PHE A 177 -8.93 -3.65 -11.05
C PHE A 177 -8.00 -4.82 -10.76
N GLU A 178 -7.84 -5.67 -11.78
CA GLU A 178 -6.97 -6.84 -11.82
C GLU A 178 -6.25 -6.88 -13.17
N ILE A 179 -5.24 -7.75 -13.28
CA ILE A 179 -4.53 -7.98 -14.54
C ILE A 179 -5.43 -8.81 -15.48
N LEU A 180 -5.77 -8.21 -16.62
CA LEU A 180 -6.57 -8.82 -17.70
C LEU A 180 -5.70 -9.42 -18.80
N VAL A 181 -4.50 -8.89 -19.01
CA VAL A 181 -3.51 -9.45 -19.92
C VAL A 181 -2.17 -9.53 -19.18
N PRO A 182 -1.59 -10.74 -19.03
CA PRO A 182 -2.22 -12.04 -19.32
C PRO A 182 -3.51 -12.25 -18.50
N PRO A 183 -4.42 -13.18 -18.87
CA PRO A 183 -5.75 -13.31 -18.27
C PRO A 183 -5.74 -13.97 -16.87
N LEU A 184 -4.89 -13.48 -15.97
CA LEU A 184 -4.66 -14.00 -14.62
C LEU A 184 -5.93 -14.05 -13.77
N HIS A 185 -6.86 -13.11 -13.99
CA HIS A 185 -8.15 -13.08 -13.30
C HIS A 185 -9.01 -14.35 -13.54
N GLN A 186 -8.78 -15.08 -14.64
CA GLN A 186 -9.49 -16.33 -14.95
C GLN A 186 -8.94 -17.54 -14.19
N GLU A 187 -7.74 -17.39 -13.61
CA GLU A 187 -7.01 -18.46 -12.92
C GLU A 187 -7.12 -18.35 -11.40
N LEU A 188 -7.74 -17.29 -10.89
CA LEU A 188 -7.98 -17.13 -9.47
C LEU A 188 -9.03 -18.14 -8.99
N ASP A 189 -8.70 -18.91 -7.96
CA ASP A 189 -9.64 -19.82 -7.29
C ASP A 189 -10.77 -19.09 -6.54
N THR A 190 -10.69 -17.76 -6.45
CA THR A 190 -11.65 -16.93 -5.74
C THR A 190 -11.75 -15.53 -6.35
N THR A 191 -12.91 -14.90 -6.16
CA THR A 191 -13.14 -13.50 -6.52
C THR A 191 -12.88 -12.54 -5.35
N GLU A 192 -12.50 -13.06 -4.18
CA GLU A 192 -12.24 -12.25 -3.00
C GLU A 192 -10.97 -11.41 -3.15
N HIS A 193 -11.14 -10.08 -3.15
CA HIS A 193 -10.05 -9.12 -3.33
C HIS A 193 -9.38 -8.72 -2.00
N PHE A 194 -10.09 -8.80 -0.88
CA PHE A 194 -9.62 -8.38 0.44
C PHE A 194 -9.59 -9.59 1.38
N ARG A 195 -8.49 -9.79 2.10
CA ARG A 195 -8.33 -10.91 3.05
C ARG A 195 -8.18 -10.42 4.49
N GLU A 196 -8.20 -11.39 5.39
CA GLU A 196 -7.86 -11.23 6.80
C GLU A 196 -6.45 -10.66 6.98
N PRO A 197 -6.15 -10.02 8.13
CA PRO A 197 -4.85 -9.44 8.38
C PRO A 197 -3.73 -10.48 8.40
N CYS A 198 -2.58 -10.10 7.85
CA CYS A 198 -1.37 -10.88 7.97
C CYS A 198 -0.85 -10.80 9.41
N THR A 199 -0.72 -11.97 10.02
CA THR A 199 -0.24 -12.14 11.39
C THR A 199 1.12 -12.82 11.45
N GLY A 200 1.77 -13.01 10.30
CA GLY A 200 3.02 -13.75 10.18
C GLY A 200 4.27 -12.95 10.54
N LEU A 201 4.15 -11.63 10.72
CA LEU A 201 5.26 -10.76 11.12
C LEU A 201 5.16 -10.42 12.61
N TRP A 202 6.17 -10.88 13.36
CA TRP A 202 6.32 -10.72 14.81
C TRP A 202 5.14 -11.31 15.62
N ASP A 203 5.36 -11.64 16.90
CA ASP A 203 4.40 -12.38 17.72
C ASP A 203 3.18 -11.53 18.20
N GLN A 204 2.53 -10.80 17.28
CA GLN A 204 1.27 -10.05 17.49
C GLN A 204 1.25 -9.08 18.69
N GLN A 205 2.28 -8.27 18.87
CA GLN A 205 2.30 -7.24 19.93
C GLN A 205 1.75 -5.88 19.47
N HIS A 206 1.18 -5.83 18.27
CA HIS A 206 0.84 -4.59 17.58
C HIS A 206 -0.61 -4.64 17.10
N GLU A 207 -1.27 -3.49 17.15
CA GLU A 207 -2.61 -3.36 16.59
C GLU A 207 -2.51 -3.30 15.05
N ILE A 208 -3.43 -3.99 14.37
CA ILE A 208 -3.44 -4.07 12.91
C ILE A 208 -4.64 -3.31 12.35
N TRP A 209 -4.38 -2.34 11.49
CA TRP A 209 -5.40 -1.67 10.69
C TRP A 209 -5.24 -2.05 9.22
N LEU A 210 -6.30 -2.63 8.67
CA LEU A 210 -6.33 -2.96 7.25
C LEU A 210 -6.74 -1.76 6.40
N LEU A 211 -6.10 -1.63 5.24
CA LEU A 211 -6.42 -0.68 4.19
C LEU A 211 -7.04 -1.43 2.99
N PRO A 212 -8.21 -1.01 2.49
CA PRO A 212 -9.03 0.11 2.96
C PRO A 212 -9.79 -0.24 4.25
N THR A 213 -10.60 0.67 4.77
CA THR A 213 -11.44 0.42 5.96
C THR A 213 -12.47 -0.70 5.73
N ALA A 214 -13.05 -1.22 6.82
CA ALA A 214 -14.11 -2.23 6.75
C ALA A 214 -15.34 -1.73 5.99
N ASP A 215 -15.72 -0.46 6.19
CA ASP A 215 -16.85 0.16 5.50
C ASP A 215 -16.62 0.26 3.99
N TYR A 216 -15.41 0.62 3.58
CA TYR A 216 -15.02 0.63 2.16
C TYR A 216 -15.11 -0.77 1.55
N ARG A 217 -14.59 -1.80 2.24
CA ARG A 217 -14.67 -3.19 1.78
C ARG A 217 -16.12 -3.64 1.64
N ALA A 218 -16.96 -3.35 2.63
CA ALA A 218 -18.38 -3.68 2.62
C ALA A 218 -19.12 -2.97 1.47
N GLU A 219 -18.85 -1.69 1.23
CA GLU A 219 -19.46 -0.95 0.13
C GLU A 219 -19.01 -1.48 -1.24
N THR A 220 -17.73 -1.83 -1.39
CA THR A 220 -17.21 -2.47 -2.61
C THR A 220 -17.94 -3.78 -2.89
N ARG A 221 -18.08 -4.64 -1.88
CA ARG A 221 -18.82 -5.91 -1.98
C ARG A 221 -20.29 -5.68 -2.36
N ARG A 222 -20.96 -4.68 -1.77
CA ARG A 222 -22.34 -4.31 -2.14
C ARG A 222 -22.44 -3.84 -3.59
N ARG A 223 -21.47 -3.07 -4.09
CA ARG A 223 -21.44 -2.62 -5.49
C ARG A 223 -21.28 -3.78 -6.46
N GLU A 224 -20.37 -4.72 -6.18
CA GLU A 224 -20.20 -5.93 -6.98
C GLU A 224 -21.48 -6.78 -7.00
N GLN A 225 -22.10 -7.02 -5.84
CA GLN A 225 -23.36 -7.78 -5.76
C GLN A 225 -24.49 -7.13 -6.55
N ARG A 226 -24.65 -5.80 -6.46
CA ARG A 226 -25.64 -5.06 -7.25
C ARG A 226 -25.35 -5.11 -8.75
N ALA A 227 -24.07 -5.09 -9.13
CA ALA A 227 -23.66 -5.11 -10.53
C ALA A 227 -23.83 -6.50 -11.17
N ALA A 228 -23.62 -7.57 -10.39
CA ALA A 228 -23.83 -8.95 -10.84
C ALA A 228 -25.30 -9.26 -11.18
N GLN A 229 -26.25 -8.48 -10.67
CA GLN A 229 -27.68 -8.58 -11.01
C GLN A 229 -28.04 -7.96 -12.37
N ARG A 230 -27.09 -7.29 -13.03
CA ARG A 230 -27.27 -6.65 -14.33
C ARG A 230 -26.45 -7.41 -15.38
N PRO A 231 -26.90 -7.49 -16.65
CA PRO A 231 -26.06 -8.00 -17.73
C PRO A 231 -24.76 -7.20 -17.80
N TRP A 232 -23.64 -7.86 -17.53
CA TRP A 232 -22.32 -7.25 -17.67
C TRP A 232 -21.93 -7.26 -19.15
N ALA A 233 -21.75 -6.08 -19.75
CA ALA A 233 -21.37 -5.95 -21.15
C ALA A 233 -19.88 -6.21 -21.44
N GLY A 234 -19.11 -6.71 -20.45
CA GLY A 234 -17.66 -6.78 -20.53
C GLY A 234 -17.01 -5.37 -20.53
N PRO A 235 -15.67 -5.28 -20.59
CA PRO A 235 -15.04 -4.18 -21.32
C PRO A 235 -15.41 -4.34 -22.81
N ALA A 236 -15.91 -3.29 -23.48
CA ALA A 236 -16.44 -3.47 -24.84
C ALA A 236 -15.33 -3.75 -25.87
N HIS A 237 -14.07 -3.46 -25.54
CA HIS A 237 -12.87 -3.93 -26.24
C HIS A 237 -11.66 -4.03 -25.29
N PRO A 238 -10.67 -4.90 -25.56
CA PRO A 238 -9.35 -4.89 -24.88
C PRO A 238 -8.67 -3.50 -24.94
N GLU A 239 -9.03 -2.70 -25.95
CA GLU A 239 -8.47 -1.39 -26.23
C GLU A 239 -9.17 -0.23 -25.48
N GLU A 240 -10.39 -0.44 -24.95
CA GLU A 240 -11.18 0.63 -24.32
C GLU A 240 -10.73 1.00 -22.89
N ARG A 241 -9.71 0.31 -22.37
CA ARG A 241 -8.95 0.73 -21.17
C ARG A 241 -7.44 0.73 -21.40
N VAL A 242 -7.01 0.85 -22.65
CA VAL A 242 -5.66 1.36 -22.90
C VAL A 242 -5.71 2.80 -22.41
N TYR A 243 -5.04 3.12 -21.31
CA TYR A 243 -4.59 4.51 -21.12
C TYR A 243 -3.82 4.84 -22.40
N PRO A 244 -4.33 5.72 -23.28
CA PRO A 244 -3.48 6.22 -24.32
C PRO A 244 -2.44 7.06 -23.58
N PHE A 245 -1.20 6.59 -23.55
CA PHE A 245 -0.10 7.39 -23.06
C PHE A 245 -0.13 8.72 -23.84
N GLY A 246 -0.35 9.81 -23.11
CA GLY A 246 -0.11 11.19 -23.51
C GLY A 246 0.76 11.83 -22.45
#